data_AF-A0A401JGI3-F1
#
_entry.id   AF-A0A401JGI3-F1
#
_cell.length_a   1.000
_cell.length_b   1.000
_cell.length_c   1.000
_cell.angle_alpha   90.00
_cell.angle_beta   90.00
_cell.angle_gamma   90.00
#
_symmetry.space_group_name_H-M   'P 1'
#
loop_
_entity.id
_entity.type
_entity.pdbx_description
1 polymer ?
#
loop_
_entity_poly.entity_id
_entity_poly.type
_entity_poly.pdbx_seq_one_letter_code
_entity_poly.pdbx_strand_id
1 'polypeptide(L)'
;MRSIHRLWIDLVPFGGVEQDGRMIAWPPDRAMVMNVAGFSEAADAAVEVEIVPGLTVAVASLPSLAVLKLITWLDRWPDNRGKDAQDFFHILSRYAEAGNMDRLYDSEQALMARADFDPDLAGAGLLGREAAQLCLPETASLITQLFSDNKESERFTGHILSEVQMDSDSARAEKVRRYLNLFIASFNEAGFKSV
;
A
#
# COMPACT_ATOMS: atom_id res chain seq x y z
N MET A 1 -32.02 -11.76 -13.30
CA MET A 1 -31.93 -11.41 -11.86
C MET A 1 -31.55 -9.95 -11.74
N ARG A 2 -32.38 -9.09 -11.16
CA ARG A 2 -31.96 -7.74 -10.74
C ARG A 2 -31.38 -7.87 -9.34
N SER A 3 -30.13 -7.46 -9.13
CA SER A 3 -29.55 -7.37 -7.80
C SER A 3 -30.40 -6.44 -6.93
N ILE A 4 -30.79 -6.92 -5.74
CA ILE A 4 -31.59 -6.19 -4.74
C ILE A 4 -30.72 -5.21 -3.93
N HIS A 5 -29.41 -5.22 -4.14
CA HIS A 5 -28.45 -4.32 -3.51
C HIS A 5 -28.05 -3.23 -4.51
N ARG A 6 -28.28 -1.96 -4.16
CA ARG A 6 -27.65 -0.83 -4.85
C ARG A 6 -26.14 -0.88 -4.58
N LEU A 7 -25.37 -1.22 -5.60
CA LEU A 7 -23.92 -1.04 -5.58
C LEU A 7 -23.61 0.38 -6.01
N TRP A 8 -22.89 1.09 -5.15
CA TRP A 8 -22.27 2.37 -5.50
C TRP A 8 -20.96 2.06 -6.21
N ILE A 9 -20.76 2.67 -7.38
CA ILE A 9 -19.53 2.57 -8.15
C ILE A 9 -18.97 3.98 -8.22
N ASP A 10 -17.77 4.17 -7.68
CA ASP A 10 -17.04 5.43 -7.78
C ASP A 10 -16.18 5.42 -9.05
N LEU A 11 -16.29 6.49 -9.84
CA LEU A 11 -15.51 6.67 -11.06
C LEU A 11 -14.49 7.77 -10.85
N VAL A 12 -13.23 7.43 -10.60
CA VAL A 12 -12.15 8.39 -10.36
C VAL A 12 -11.35 8.61 -11.65
N PRO A 13 -11.36 9.81 -12.24
CA PRO A 13 -10.58 10.13 -13.42
C PRO A 13 -9.10 10.36 -13.05
N PHE A 14 -8.18 9.83 -13.86
CA PHE A 14 -6.72 10.01 -13.74
C PHE A 14 -6.07 9.82 -15.13
N GLY A 15 -4.78 10.10 -15.26
CA GLY A 15 -4.00 9.88 -16.48
C GLY A 15 -4.07 11.03 -17.49
N GLY A 16 -3.79 12.26 -17.06
CA GLY A 16 -3.68 13.45 -17.92
C GLY A 16 -4.78 14.50 -17.71
N VAL A 17 -5.60 14.33 -16.68
CA VAL A 17 -6.70 15.24 -16.30
C VAL A 17 -6.44 15.94 -14.96
N GLU A 18 -5.35 15.58 -14.30
CA GLU A 18 -4.89 16.15 -13.04
C GLU A 18 -4.35 17.58 -13.22
N GLN A 19 -4.53 18.38 -12.17
CA GLN A 19 -3.86 19.65 -11.92
C GLN A 19 -2.69 19.41 -10.96
N ASP A 20 -1.62 20.20 -11.10
CA ASP A 20 -0.40 20.10 -10.30
C ASP A 20 0.19 18.66 -10.26
N GLY A 21 -0.04 17.89 -11.32
CA GLY A 21 0.47 16.53 -11.52
C GLY A 21 -0.20 15.42 -10.70
N ARG A 22 -1.10 15.74 -9.77
CA ARG A 22 -1.69 14.73 -8.88
C ARG A 22 -3.06 15.05 -8.30
N MET A 23 -3.62 16.24 -8.55
CA MET A 23 -4.88 16.66 -7.93
C MET A 23 -6.00 16.70 -8.97
N ILE A 24 -7.15 16.14 -8.66
CA ILE A 24 -8.37 16.32 -9.46
C ILE A 24 -9.39 17.12 -8.65
N ALA A 25 -10.07 18.04 -9.31
CA ALA A 25 -11.15 18.81 -8.68
C ALA A 25 -12.49 18.41 -9.31
N TRP A 26 -13.40 17.88 -8.49
CA TRP A 26 -14.61 17.25 -8.99
C TRP A 26 -15.61 18.27 -9.55
N PRO A 27 -16.17 18.09 -10.75
CA PRO A 27 -17.23 18.95 -11.25
C PRO A 27 -18.52 18.82 -10.42
N PRO A 28 -19.43 19.82 -10.47
CA PRO A 28 -19.36 21.02 -11.30
C PRO A 28 -18.62 22.20 -10.64
N ASP A 29 -18.56 22.25 -9.31
CA ASP A 29 -18.08 23.41 -8.55
C ASP A 29 -16.60 23.32 -8.15
N ARG A 30 -15.94 22.18 -8.40
CA ARG A 30 -14.53 21.92 -8.07
C ARG A 30 -14.24 22.06 -6.57
N ALA A 31 -15.27 21.94 -5.72
CA ALA A 31 -15.14 22.09 -4.28
C ALA A 31 -14.43 20.89 -3.63
N MET A 32 -14.58 19.69 -4.20
CA MET A 32 -13.89 18.49 -3.76
C MET A 32 -12.61 18.28 -4.55
N VAL A 33 -11.46 18.38 -3.89
CA VAL A 33 -10.14 18.11 -4.47
C VAL A 33 -9.63 16.78 -3.93
N MET A 34 -9.25 15.87 -4.83
CA MET A 34 -8.72 14.54 -4.50
C MET A 34 -7.31 14.40 -5.05
N ASN A 35 -6.40 13.87 -4.23
CA ASN A 35 -5.09 13.44 -4.69
C ASN A 35 -5.22 12.05 -5.34
N VAL A 36 -4.67 11.90 -6.54
CA VAL A 36 -4.63 10.66 -7.33
C VAL A 36 -3.21 10.21 -7.63
N ALA A 37 -2.22 10.68 -6.86
CA ALA A 37 -0.87 10.13 -6.90
C ALA A 37 -0.90 8.60 -6.72
N GLY A 38 -0.09 7.87 -7.49
CA GLY A 38 -0.08 6.41 -7.48
C GLY A 38 -1.12 5.75 -8.39
N PHE A 39 -2.10 6.48 -8.96
CA PHE A 39 -3.14 5.86 -9.79
C PHE A 39 -2.62 5.40 -11.14
N SER A 40 -1.77 6.19 -11.80
CA SER A 40 -1.13 5.80 -13.05
C SER A 40 -0.23 4.58 -12.85
N GLU A 41 0.60 4.59 -11.80
CA GLU A 41 1.44 3.43 -11.46
C GLU A 41 0.61 2.19 -11.12
N ALA A 42 -0.54 2.35 -10.45
CA ALA A 42 -1.46 1.26 -10.14
C ALA A 42 -2.15 0.69 -11.38
N ALA A 43 -2.47 1.53 -12.36
CA ALA A 43 -3.06 1.10 -13.63
C ALA A 43 -2.04 0.34 -14.48
N ASP A 44 -0.80 0.82 -14.56
CA ASP A 44 0.28 0.17 -15.32
C ASP A 44 0.68 -1.18 -14.71
N ALA A 45 0.63 -1.30 -13.37
CA ALA A 45 0.92 -2.53 -12.63
C ALA A 45 -0.32 -3.37 -12.33
N ALA A 46 -1.46 -3.11 -12.98
CA ALA A 46 -2.69 -3.87 -12.73
C ALA A 46 -2.54 -5.34 -13.16
N VAL A 47 -3.21 -6.22 -12.42
CA VAL A 47 -3.27 -7.66 -12.69
C VAL A 47 -4.65 -8.04 -13.19
N GLU A 48 -4.71 -8.89 -14.21
CA GLU A 48 -5.96 -9.39 -14.77
C GLU A 48 -6.53 -10.50 -13.88
N VAL A 49 -7.77 -10.30 -13.42
CA VAL A 49 -8.49 -11.26 -12.57
C VAL A 49 -9.79 -11.67 -13.23
N GLU A 50 -9.95 -12.97 -13.49
CA GLU A 50 -11.23 -13.52 -13.93
C GLU A 50 -12.17 -13.65 -12.73
N ILE A 51 -13.17 -12.79 -12.66
CA ILE A 51 -14.11 -12.74 -11.52
C ILE A 51 -15.29 -13.69 -11.70
N VAL A 52 -15.67 -13.98 -12.95
CA VAL A 52 -16.61 -15.02 -13.36
C VAL A 52 -16.22 -15.50 -14.76
N PRO A 53 -16.63 -16.71 -15.20
CA PRO A 53 -16.29 -17.22 -16.52
C PRO A 53 -16.57 -16.23 -17.64
N GLY A 54 -15.52 -15.84 -18.37
CA GLY A 54 -15.61 -14.90 -19.49
C GLY A 54 -15.65 -13.41 -19.13
N LEU A 55 -15.42 -13.06 -17.86
CA LEU A 55 -15.27 -11.67 -17.42
C LEU A 55 -13.98 -11.50 -16.62
N THR A 56 -12.98 -10.93 -17.30
CA THR A 56 -11.70 -10.54 -16.73
C THR A 56 -11.67 -9.03 -16.50
N VAL A 57 -11.17 -8.61 -15.34
CA VAL A 57 -11.06 -7.21 -14.95
C VAL A 57 -9.63 -6.94 -14.47
N ALA A 58 -9.05 -5.83 -14.90
CA ALA A 58 -7.81 -5.30 -14.36
C ALA A 58 -8.02 -4.80 -12.93
N VAL A 59 -7.30 -5.36 -11.97
CA VAL A 59 -7.34 -5.00 -10.56
C VAL A 59 -5.98 -4.49 -10.14
N ALA A 60 -5.93 -3.43 -9.34
CA ALA A 60 -4.67 -2.93 -8.78
C ALA A 60 -3.93 -4.06 -8.05
N SER A 61 -2.64 -4.24 -8.34
CA SER A 61 -1.81 -5.23 -7.66
C SER A 61 -1.72 -4.93 -6.15
N LEU A 62 -1.37 -5.93 -5.34
CA LEU A 62 -1.17 -5.73 -3.89
C LEU A 62 -0.06 -4.69 -3.57
N PRO A 63 1.10 -4.66 -4.27
CA PRO A 63 2.05 -3.56 -4.15
C PRO A 63 1.43 -2.18 -4.45
N SER A 64 0.66 -2.07 -5.53
CA SER A 64 -0.02 -0.80 -5.87
C SER A 64 -1.05 -0.40 -4.81
N LEU A 65 -1.85 -1.33 -4.30
CA LEU A 65 -2.82 -1.07 -3.23
C LEU A 65 -2.13 -0.62 -1.94
N ALA A 66 -0.99 -1.21 -1.59
CA ALA A 66 -0.21 -0.78 -0.42
C ALA A 66 0.26 0.68 -0.57
N VAL A 67 0.82 1.04 -1.73
CA VAL A 67 1.22 2.41 -2.07
C VAL A 67 0.04 3.38 -1.96
N LEU A 68 -1.10 3.05 -2.59
CA LEU A 68 -2.30 3.87 -2.55
C LEU A 68 -2.83 4.08 -1.12
N LYS A 69 -2.71 3.08 -0.25
CA LYS A 69 -3.10 3.21 1.17
C LYS A 69 -2.20 4.16 1.94
N LEU A 70 -0.89 4.16 1.67
CA LEU A 70 0.04 5.12 2.27
C LEU A 70 -0.24 6.57 1.83
N ILE A 71 -0.50 6.77 0.53
CA ILE A 71 -0.85 8.09 -0.04
C ILE A 71 -2.18 8.58 0.56
N THR A 72 -3.20 7.72 0.55
CA THR A 72 -4.52 8.04 1.12
C THR A 72 -4.41 8.43 2.61
N TRP A 73 -3.56 7.73 3.37
CA TRP A 73 -3.32 8.04 4.78
C TRP A 73 -2.68 9.42 4.98
N LEU A 74 -1.74 9.81 4.11
CA LEU A 74 -1.08 11.12 4.13
C LEU A 74 -2.07 12.25 3.84
N ASP A 75 -2.94 12.07 2.84
CA ASP A 75 -3.84 13.11 2.34
C ASP A 75 -5.07 13.38 3.21
N ARG A 76 -5.61 12.37 3.88
CA ARG A 76 -6.85 12.55 4.67
C ARG A 76 -6.60 13.48 5.86
N TRP A 77 -7.39 14.55 6.04
CA TRP A 77 -7.55 15.23 7.34
C TRP A 77 -8.12 14.21 8.37
N PRO A 78 -7.97 14.33 9.72
CA PRO A 78 -7.92 13.22 10.70
C PRO A 78 -8.92 12.06 10.62
N ASP A 79 -10.04 12.22 9.94
CA ASP A 79 -11.07 11.22 9.77
C ASP A 79 -10.60 10.07 8.84
N ASN A 80 -10.78 8.82 9.30
CA ASN A 80 -10.49 7.56 8.59
C ASN A 80 -9.02 7.17 8.36
N ARG A 81 -8.02 7.93 8.85
CA ARG A 81 -6.59 7.50 8.78
C ARG A 81 -6.31 6.15 9.45
N GLY A 82 -7.08 5.78 10.48
CA GLY A 82 -6.96 4.48 11.16
C GLY A 82 -7.13 3.30 10.20
N LYS A 83 -8.21 3.35 9.41
CA LYS A 83 -8.56 2.30 8.46
C LYS A 83 -7.52 2.13 7.36
N ASP A 84 -6.99 3.21 6.79
CA ASP A 84 -6.00 3.11 5.72
C ASP A 84 -4.69 2.49 6.22
N ALA A 85 -4.26 2.82 7.44
CA ALA A 85 -3.08 2.20 8.06
C ALA A 85 -3.27 0.70 8.32
N GLN A 86 -4.47 0.29 8.74
CA GLN A 86 -4.81 -1.11 8.98
C GLN A 86 -4.94 -1.90 7.70
N ASP A 87 -5.61 -1.35 6.67
CA ASP A 87 -5.72 -1.97 5.35
C ASP A 87 -4.32 -2.17 4.76
N PHE A 88 -3.43 -1.17 4.89
CA PHE A 88 -2.01 -1.32 4.53
C PHE A 88 -1.34 -2.46 5.30
N PHE A 89 -1.47 -2.48 6.63
CA PHE A 89 -0.85 -3.52 7.45
C PHE A 89 -1.42 -4.92 7.16
N HIS A 90 -2.69 -5.01 6.78
CA HIS A 90 -3.32 -6.26 6.37
C HIS A 90 -2.68 -6.81 5.10
N ILE A 91 -2.48 -5.96 4.08
CA ILE A 91 -1.75 -6.33 2.85
C ILE A 91 -0.32 -6.73 3.22
N LEU A 92 0.37 -5.92 4.02
CA LEU A 92 1.76 -6.13 4.42
C LEU A 92 1.98 -7.47 5.13
N SER A 93 1.10 -7.79 6.08
CA SER A 93 1.22 -9.00 6.92
C SER A 93 0.76 -10.28 6.24
N ARG A 94 0.07 -10.19 5.10
CA ARG A 94 -0.45 -11.33 4.33
C ARG A 94 0.23 -11.51 2.99
N TYR A 95 1.19 -10.66 2.65
CA TYR A 95 1.78 -10.65 1.31
C TYR A 95 2.51 -11.94 0.95
N ALA A 96 3.10 -12.63 1.94
CA ALA A 96 3.70 -13.96 1.75
C ALA A 96 2.65 -14.99 1.30
N GLU A 97 1.54 -15.09 2.04
CA GLU A 97 0.43 -16.01 1.76
C GLU A 97 -0.34 -15.66 0.47
N ALA A 98 -0.18 -14.44 -0.05
CA ALA A 98 -0.80 -13.97 -1.29
C ALA A 98 -0.11 -14.50 -2.56
N GLY A 99 0.24 -15.79 -2.58
CA GLY A 99 0.88 -16.46 -3.71
C GLY A 99 2.40 -16.27 -3.81
N ASN A 100 3.04 -15.71 -2.78
CA ASN A 100 4.49 -15.47 -2.78
C ASN A 100 5.30 -16.50 -1.99
N MET A 101 4.66 -17.45 -1.30
CA MET A 101 5.35 -18.45 -0.46
C MET A 101 6.45 -19.21 -1.20
N ASP A 102 6.12 -19.82 -2.34
CA ASP A 102 7.10 -20.61 -3.11
C ASP A 102 8.27 -19.74 -3.56
N ARG A 103 7.98 -18.55 -4.10
CA ARG A 103 9.01 -17.58 -4.49
C ARG A 103 9.91 -17.16 -3.33
N LEU A 104 9.34 -16.96 -2.13
CA LEU A 104 10.10 -16.57 -0.95
C LEU A 104 11.13 -17.64 -0.58
N TYR A 105 10.75 -18.91 -0.63
CA TYR A 105 11.66 -20.03 -0.34
C TYR A 105 12.67 -20.28 -1.47
N ASP A 106 12.23 -20.19 -2.73
CA ASP A 106 13.04 -20.60 -3.87
C ASP A 106 14.02 -19.51 -4.32
N SER A 107 13.59 -18.25 -4.29
CA SER A 107 14.27 -17.14 -4.98
C SER A 107 14.65 -15.96 -4.09
N GLU A 108 14.07 -15.83 -2.89
CA GLU A 108 14.27 -14.64 -2.02
C GLU A 108 15.11 -14.95 -0.78
N GLN A 109 16.15 -15.78 -0.92
CA GLN A 109 17.01 -16.26 0.17
C GLN A 109 17.60 -15.12 1.02
N ALA A 110 17.99 -14.01 0.38
CA ALA A 110 18.52 -12.83 1.07
C ALA A 110 17.45 -12.12 1.93
N LEU A 111 16.21 -12.02 1.45
CA LEU A 111 15.10 -11.46 2.23
C LEU A 111 14.73 -12.40 3.38
N MET A 112 14.67 -13.72 3.13
CA MET A 112 14.43 -14.72 4.16
C MET A 112 15.48 -14.64 5.28
N ALA A 113 16.76 -14.55 4.94
CA ALA A 113 17.83 -14.42 5.93
C ALA A 113 17.70 -13.12 6.76
N ARG A 114 17.34 -12.00 6.12
CA ARG A 114 17.10 -10.71 6.81
C ARG A 114 15.87 -10.75 7.73
N ALA A 115 14.92 -11.61 7.42
CA ALA A 115 13.67 -11.80 8.16
C ALA A 115 13.74 -12.92 9.21
N ASP A 116 14.94 -13.37 9.60
CA ASP A 116 15.11 -14.50 10.54
C ASP A 116 14.39 -15.79 10.09
N PHE A 117 14.27 -15.98 8.77
CA PHE A 117 13.52 -17.06 8.11
C PHE A 117 12.02 -17.10 8.43
N ASP A 118 11.45 -15.99 8.90
CA ASP A 118 10.00 -15.80 9.01
C ASP A 118 9.45 -15.36 7.63
N PRO A 119 8.63 -16.19 6.96
CA PRO A 119 8.14 -15.91 5.62
C PRO A 119 7.21 -14.69 5.58
N ASP A 120 6.44 -14.41 6.63
CA ASP A 120 5.54 -13.25 6.65
C ASP A 120 6.34 -11.95 6.71
N LEU A 121 7.41 -11.94 7.51
CA LEU A 121 8.34 -10.82 7.58
C LEU A 121 9.14 -10.66 6.28
N ALA A 122 9.57 -11.76 5.66
CA ALA A 122 10.23 -11.71 4.35
C ALA A 122 9.27 -11.17 3.27
N GLY A 123 7.99 -11.56 3.32
CA GLY A 123 6.91 -11.03 2.49
C GLY A 123 6.75 -9.51 2.67
N ALA A 124 6.88 -8.99 3.89
CA ALA A 124 6.85 -7.56 4.14
C ALA A 124 7.97 -6.80 3.41
N GLY A 125 9.18 -7.36 3.42
CA GLY A 125 10.32 -6.83 2.66
C GLY A 125 10.11 -6.94 1.15
N LEU A 126 9.56 -8.08 0.69
CA LEU A 126 9.25 -8.28 -0.72
C LEU A 126 8.24 -7.23 -1.22
N LEU A 127 7.16 -7.00 -0.47
CA LEU A 127 6.17 -5.96 -0.77
C LEU A 127 6.83 -4.58 -0.85
N GLY A 128 7.71 -4.25 0.09
CA GLY A 128 8.44 -2.98 0.08
C GLY A 128 9.27 -2.79 -1.18
N ARG A 129 10.01 -3.82 -1.59
CA ARG A 129 10.83 -3.78 -2.80
C ARG A 129 10.00 -3.57 -4.06
N GLU A 130 8.88 -4.30 -4.21
CA GLU A 130 8.03 -4.20 -5.39
C GLU A 130 7.20 -2.91 -5.43
N ALA A 131 6.74 -2.45 -4.26
CA ALA A 131 6.12 -1.14 -4.12
C ALA A 131 7.06 -0.02 -4.56
N ALA A 132 8.36 -0.11 -4.27
CA ALA A 132 9.33 0.88 -4.76
C ALA A 132 9.57 0.78 -6.27
N GLN A 133 9.60 -0.43 -6.83
CA GLN A 133 9.85 -0.65 -8.26
C GLN A 133 8.74 -0.13 -9.16
N LEU A 134 7.49 -0.10 -8.70
CA LEU A 134 6.36 0.46 -9.45
C LEU A 134 6.22 1.97 -9.32
N CYS A 135 6.73 2.58 -8.25
CA CYS A 135 6.51 4.00 -7.97
C CYS A 135 7.28 4.89 -8.95
N LEU A 136 6.63 5.97 -9.40
CA LEU A 136 7.36 7.09 -9.99
C LEU A 136 8.25 7.77 -8.93
N PRO A 137 9.34 8.47 -9.34
CA PRO A 137 10.27 9.09 -8.40
C PRO A 137 9.61 9.98 -7.35
N GLU A 138 8.59 10.75 -7.73
CA GLU A 138 7.84 11.64 -6.85
C GLU A 138 7.03 10.87 -5.81
N THR A 139 6.38 9.77 -6.22
CA THR A 139 5.62 8.88 -5.34
C THR A 139 6.55 8.14 -4.36
N ALA A 140 7.69 7.64 -4.85
CA ALA A 140 8.70 7.00 -4.02
C ALA A 140 9.27 7.99 -2.98
N SER A 141 9.52 9.24 -3.38
CA SER A 141 9.99 10.31 -2.50
C SER A 141 8.98 10.63 -1.39
N LEU A 142 7.68 10.70 -1.74
CA LEU A 142 6.59 10.92 -0.78
C LEU A 142 6.55 9.81 0.29
N ILE A 143 6.61 8.55 -0.11
CA ILE A 143 6.60 7.40 0.82
C ILE A 143 7.88 7.37 1.66
N THR A 144 9.03 7.65 1.07
CA THR A 144 10.32 7.72 1.79
C THR A 144 10.28 8.82 2.86
N GLN A 145 9.69 9.99 2.53
CA GLN A 145 9.56 11.11 3.46
C GLN A 145 8.62 10.76 4.63
N LEU A 146 7.49 10.09 4.37
CA LEU A 146 6.56 9.62 5.40
C LEU A 146 7.29 8.85 6.51
N PHE A 147 8.14 7.89 6.14
CA PHE A 147 8.83 7.04 7.11
C PHE A 147 10.13 7.65 7.66
N SER A 148 10.65 8.70 7.02
CA SER A 148 11.79 9.48 7.54
C SER A 148 11.38 10.52 8.57
N ASP A 149 10.12 10.98 8.54
CA ASP A 149 9.56 11.84 9.58
C ASP A 149 9.11 11.00 10.78
N ASN A 150 9.83 11.12 11.90
CA ASN A 150 9.55 10.36 13.11
C ASN A 150 8.13 10.59 13.67
N LYS A 151 7.56 11.79 13.50
CA LYS A 151 6.20 12.08 13.99
C LYS A 151 5.14 11.38 13.14
N GLU A 152 5.26 11.47 11.82
CA GLU A 152 4.31 10.82 10.91
C GLU A 152 4.45 9.30 10.98
N SER A 153 5.67 8.77 11.05
CA SER A 153 5.94 7.34 11.19
C SER A 153 5.37 6.75 12.49
N GLU A 154 5.58 7.42 13.64
CA GLU A 154 4.98 6.99 14.91
C GLU A 154 3.45 7.12 14.91
N ARG A 155 2.91 8.18 14.27
CA ARG A 155 1.46 8.33 14.10
C ARG A 155 0.86 7.23 13.23
N PHE A 156 1.50 6.88 12.13
CA PHE A 156 1.11 5.78 11.25
C PHE A 156 1.10 4.45 12.02
N THR A 157 2.18 4.19 12.74
CA THR A 157 2.31 3.01 13.61
C THR A 157 1.22 2.98 14.68
N GLY A 158 0.92 4.11 15.31
CA GLY A 158 -0.16 4.24 16.29
C GLY A 158 -1.53 3.88 15.72
N HIS A 159 -1.83 4.31 14.48
CA HIS A 159 -3.08 3.99 13.79
C HIS A 159 -3.23 2.50 13.44
N ILE A 160 -2.12 1.77 13.22
CA ILE A 160 -2.14 0.30 13.08
C ILE A 160 -2.49 -0.37 14.41
N LEU A 161 -2.05 0.22 15.53
CA LEU A 161 -2.20 -0.37 16.85
C LEU A 161 -3.59 -0.11 17.49
N SER A 162 -4.26 0.99 17.16
CA SER A 162 -5.38 1.54 17.93
C SER A 162 -6.74 0.80 17.89
N GLU A 163 -6.95 -0.26 17.10
CA GLU A 163 -8.30 -0.88 16.93
C GLU A 163 -8.53 -2.28 17.57
N VAL A 164 -7.64 -2.81 18.42
CA VAL A 164 -7.86 -4.14 19.04
C VAL A 164 -7.62 -4.12 20.55
N GLN A 165 -8.55 -4.75 21.30
CA GLN A 165 -8.61 -4.80 22.77
C GLN A 165 -7.32 -5.31 23.45
N MET A 166 -7.12 -4.78 24.66
CA MET A 166 -5.95 -4.89 25.55
C MET A 166 -5.63 -6.33 25.97
N ASP A 167 -4.37 -6.75 25.77
CA ASP A 167 -3.60 -7.56 26.74
C ASP A 167 -2.14 -7.92 26.31
N SER A 168 -1.58 -7.38 25.20
CA SER A 168 -0.14 -7.60 24.86
C SER A 168 0.51 -6.48 24.01
N ASP A 169 0.35 -5.22 24.42
CA ASP A 169 0.72 -4.06 23.60
C ASP A 169 2.19 -3.99 23.17
N SER A 170 3.14 -4.46 24.00
CA SER A 170 4.58 -4.39 23.67
C SER A 170 5.00 -5.40 22.59
N ALA A 171 4.57 -6.66 22.71
CA ALA A 171 4.89 -7.71 21.73
C ALA A 171 4.23 -7.42 20.37
N ARG A 172 3.00 -6.90 20.38
CA ARG A 172 2.30 -6.48 19.17
C ARG A 172 2.98 -5.27 18.53
N ALA A 173 3.34 -4.24 19.31
CA ALA A 173 4.06 -3.08 18.79
C ALA A 173 5.41 -3.48 18.18
N GLU A 174 6.15 -4.37 18.84
CA GLU A 174 7.40 -4.91 18.32
C GLU A 174 7.18 -5.67 17.01
N LYS A 175 6.14 -6.52 16.94
CA LYS A 175 5.77 -7.21 15.70
C LYS A 175 5.51 -6.20 14.58
N VAL A 176 4.62 -5.22 14.79
CA VAL A 176 4.31 -4.18 13.78
C VAL A 176 5.57 -3.46 13.31
N ARG A 177 6.45 -3.09 14.25
CA ARG A 177 7.74 -2.44 13.94
C ARG A 177 8.63 -3.32 13.07
N ARG A 178 8.72 -4.63 13.33
CA ARG A 178 9.49 -5.56 12.48
C ARG A 178 8.98 -5.60 11.04
N TYR A 179 7.66 -5.68 10.83
CA TYR A 179 7.07 -5.63 9.48
C TYR A 179 7.38 -4.30 8.77
N LEU A 180 7.15 -3.17 9.46
CA LEU A 180 7.41 -1.85 8.88
C LEU A 180 8.91 -1.66 8.57
N ASN A 181 9.81 -2.09 9.45
CA ASN A 181 11.25 -1.97 9.23
C ASN A 181 11.71 -2.72 7.98
N LEU A 182 11.21 -3.95 7.75
CA LEU A 182 11.56 -4.71 6.56
C LEU A 182 10.98 -4.11 5.28
N PHE A 183 9.73 -3.64 5.34
CA PHE A 183 9.11 -2.89 4.24
C PHE A 183 9.93 -1.65 3.88
N ILE A 184 10.19 -0.77 4.86
CA ILE A 184 10.87 0.51 4.66
C ILE A 184 12.30 0.29 4.14
N ALA A 185 13.05 -0.64 4.74
CA ALA A 185 14.40 -0.93 4.30
C ALA A 185 14.45 -1.41 2.84
N SER A 186 13.56 -2.33 2.47
CA SER A 186 13.51 -2.88 1.11
C SER A 186 12.97 -1.88 0.09
N PHE A 187 12.03 -1.03 0.49
CA PHE A 187 11.51 0.07 -0.33
C PHE A 187 12.62 1.07 -0.66
N ASN A 188 13.35 1.52 0.37
CA ASN A 188 14.44 2.48 0.19
C ASN A 188 15.58 1.90 -0.66
N GLU A 189 15.97 0.64 -0.45
CA GLU A 189 17.04 -0.01 -1.23
C GLU A 189 16.72 -0.15 -2.73
N ALA A 190 15.44 -0.23 -3.08
CA ALA A 190 14.98 -0.40 -4.45
C ALA A 190 14.67 0.94 -5.16
N GLY A 191 14.13 1.92 -4.44
CA GLY A 191 13.74 3.21 -5.00
C GLY A 191 14.91 4.04 -5.55
N PHE A 192 16.14 3.83 -5.06
CA PHE A 192 17.34 4.54 -5.51
C PHE A 192 18.13 3.84 -6.63
N LYS A 193 17.69 2.68 -7.10
CA LYS A 193 18.40 1.90 -8.14
C LYS A 193 17.91 2.15 -9.56
N SER A 194 16.93 3.04 -9.74
CA SER A 194 16.25 3.29 -11.03
C SER A 194 16.67 4.59 -11.74
N VAL A 195 17.83 5.17 -11.40
CA VAL A 195 18.40 6.36 -12.09
C VAL A 195 19.67 6.00 -12.84
#